data_AF-V4MYT5-F1
#
_entry.id   AF-V4MYT5-F1
#
_cell.length_a   1.000
_cell.length_b   1.000
_cell.length_c   1.000
_cell.angle_alpha   90.00
_cell.angle_beta   90.00
_cell.angle_gamma   90.00
#
_symmetry.space_group_name_H-M   'P 1'
#
loop_
_entity.id
_entity.type
_entity.pdbx_description
1 polymer ?
#
loop_
_entity_poly.entity_id
_entity_poly.type
_entity_poly.pdbx_seq_one_letter_code
_entity_poly.pdbx_strand_id
1 'polypeptide(L)'
;MYLHVCLGNPNSLPLGWKVRATFSFVVLNQSLKELYRLDEPRRLFSAQEVAWSCYVPLEKLHEKGVLEKNKLTLKVQVEVVEVVDEENEKLEFDGRVQVLASQVYSVIELFMKHPDIARSFRPRKHLVKTACMNDLLSFIEILNKPPYSLSQTELNNILRDLIELAEAGITLDWIKKKHDEIQEREIQERESNKIMIAELNKGTKAITRDARDWLKGVVHSWK
;
A
#
# COMPACT_ATOMS: atom_id res chain seq x y z
N MET A 1 -29.76 26.44 -12.61
CA MET A 1 -29.88 24.99 -12.30
C MET A 1 -28.48 24.44 -12.10
N TYR A 2 -28.24 23.53 -11.16
CA TYR A 2 -26.93 22.86 -11.03
C TYR A 2 -26.99 21.46 -11.64
N LEU A 3 -25.96 21.09 -12.39
CA LEU A 3 -25.75 19.74 -12.89
C LEU A 3 -24.63 19.10 -12.07
N HIS A 4 -24.83 17.85 -11.68
CA HIS A 4 -23.89 17.11 -10.85
C HIS A 4 -23.53 15.77 -11.49
N VAL A 5 -22.25 15.41 -11.41
CA VAL A 5 -21.77 14.05 -11.64
C VAL A 5 -21.11 13.58 -10.37
N CYS A 6 -21.57 12.45 -9.84
CA CYS A 6 -21.06 11.87 -8.61
C CYS A 6 -20.61 10.44 -8.87
N LEU A 7 -19.55 10.02 -8.18
CA LEU A 7 -19.16 8.62 -8.19
C LEU A 7 -20.17 7.77 -7.41
N GLY A 8 -20.62 6.67 -8.00
CA GLY A 8 -21.50 5.72 -7.32
C GLY A 8 -20.73 4.87 -6.31
N ASN A 9 -21.21 4.82 -5.06
CA ASN A 9 -20.65 4.02 -3.97
C ASN A 9 -19.12 4.20 -3.76
N PRO A 10 -18.63 5.42 -3.45
CA PRO A 10 -17.20 5.64 -3.25
C PRO A 10 -16.62 4.84 -2.07
N ASN A 11 -17.46 4.45 -1.10
CA ASN A 11 -17.04 3.66 0.07
C ASN A 11 -16.74 2.18 -0.24
N SER A 12 -17.17 1.66 -1.39
CA SER A 12 -16.82 0.29 -1.80
C SER A 12 -15.50 0.22 -2.58
N LEU A 13 -14.85 1.37 -2.81
CA LEU A 13 -13.58 1.43 -3.54
C LEU A 13 -12.38 1.31 -2.58
N PRO A 14 -11.26 0.74 -3.04
CA PRO A 14 -10.04 0.62 -2.23
C PRO A 14 -9.53 1.96 -1.72
N LEU A 15 -8.86 1.97 -0.56
CA LEU A 15 -8.17 3.16 -0.08
C LEU A 15 -7.18 3.68 -1.13
N GLY A 16 -7.18 5.00 -1.39
CA GLY A 16 -6.31 5.63 -2.39
C GLY A 16 -6.87 5.67 -3.82
N TRP A 17 -8.11 5.23 -4.04
CA TRP A 17 -8.71 5.22 -5.38
C TRP A 17 -8.73 6.62 -6.02
N LYS A 18 -8.44 6.64 -7.33
CA LYS A 18 -8.63 7.80 -8.20
C LYS A 18 -9.27 7.33 -9.51
N VAL A 19 -10.30 8.02 -9.99
CA VAL A 19 -11.00 7.68 -11.23
C VAL A 19 -10.97 8.88 -12.16
N ARG A 20 -10.46 8.68 -13.38
CA ARG A 20 -10.49 9.68 -14.44
C ARG A 20 -11.66 9.37 -15.37
N ALA A 21 -12.59 10.30 -15.48
CA ALA A 21 -13.74 10.18 -16.37
C ALA A 21 -13.88 11.39 -17.28
N THR A 22 -14.32 11.16 -18.49
CA THR A 22 -14.82 12.17 -19.41
C THR A 22 -16.33 12.12 -19.37
N PHE A 23 -16.99 13.27 -19.34
CA PHE A 23 -18.44 13.29 -19.47
C PHE A 23 -18.92 14.54 -20.20
N SER A 24 -20.09 14.43 -20.80
CA SER A 24 -20.75 15.53 -21.46
C SER A 24 -22.22 15.61 -21.08
N PHE A 25 -22.69 16.84 -20.90
CA PHE A 25 -24.10 17.17 -20.74
C PHE A 25 -24.61 17.77 -22.03
N VAL A 26 -25.58 17.12 -22.65
CA VAL A 26 -26.20 17.57 -23.90
C VAL A 26 -27.64 17.95 -23.63
N VAL A 27 -27.97 19.22 -23.87
CA VAL A 27 -29.33 19.76 -23.81
C VAL A 27 -30.00 19.47 -25.14
N LEU A 28 -31.15 18.81 -25.08
CA LEU A 28 -31.93 18.42 -26.25
C LEU A 28 -33.25 19.18 -26.31
N ASN A 29 -33.70 19.48 -27.53
CA ASN A 29 -35.07 19.94 -27.77
C ASN A 29 -36.06 18.77 -27.78
N GLN A 30 -37.35 19.04 -28.01
CA GLN A 30 -38.39 18.00 -28.06
C GLN A 30 -38.23 16.99 -29.18
N SER A 31 -37.61 17.37 -30.30
CA SER A 31 -37.27 16.48 -31.41
C SER A 31 -35.97 15.70 -31.15
N LEU A 32 -35.45 15.72 -29.91
CA LEU A 32 -34.18 15.11 -29.50
C LEU A 32 -32.97 15.65 -30.27
N LYS A 33 -33.09 16.84 -30.85
CA LYS A 33 -31.99 17.53 -31.50
C LYS A 33 -31.16 18.25 -30.45
N GLU A 34 -29.85 18.11 -30.57
CA GLU A 34 -28.86 18.82 -29.75
C GLU A 34 -28.96 20.34 -29.95
N LEU A 35 -29.13 21.05 -28.84
CA LEU A 35 -29.12 22.52 -28.80
C LEU A 35 -27.81 23.04 -28.22
N TYR A 36 -27.36 22.41 -27.14
CA TYR A 36 -26.19 22.85 -26.39
C TYR A 36 -25.49 21.64 -25.77
N ARG A 37 -24.16 21.71 -25.69
CA ARG A 37 -23.31 20.68 -25.10
C ARG A 37 -22.30 21.33 -24.16
N LEU A 38 -22.10 20.69 -23.02
CA LEU A 38 -21.04 20.99 -22.08
C LEU A 38 -20.18 19.74 -21.94
N ASP A 39 -18.95 19.82 -22.44
CA ASP A 39 -17.97 18.74 -22.34
C ASP A 39 -17.04 19.02 -21.16
N GLU A 40 -16.88 18.04 -20.27
CA GLU A 40 -15.87 18.04 -19.22
C GLU A 40 -14.82 16.98 -19.57
N PRO A 41 -13.67 17.40 -20.15
CA PRO A 41 -12.62 16.48 -20.51
C PRO A 41 -11.79 16.10 -19.28
N ARG A 42 -11.68 14.78 -19.01
CA ARG A 42 -10.72 14.17 -18.07
C ARG A 42 -10.82 14.68 -16.62
N ARG A 43 -12.02 14.66 -16.04
CA ARG A 43 -12.21 14.94 -14.62
C ARG A 43 -11.62 13.83 -13.76
N LEU A 44 -10.83 14.21 -12.75
CA LEU A 44 -10.33 13.30 -11.73
C LEU A 44 -11.30 13.30 -10.54
N PHE A 45 -11.67 12.11 -10.09
CA PHE A 45 -12.43 11.87 -8.87
C PHE A 45 -11.56 11.12 -7.87
N SER A 46 -11.70 11.44 -6.58
CA SER A 46 -11.00 10.77 -5.48
C SER A 46 -11.84 10.78 -4.21
N ALA A 47 -11.34 10.20 -3.12
CA ALA A 47 -11.97 10.30 -1.80
C ALA A 47 -12.21 11.76 -1.34
N GLN A 48 -11.36 12.70 -1.78
CA GLN A 48 -11.51 14.14 -1.51
C GLN A 48 -12.45 14.84 -2.49
N GLU A 49 -12.49 14.38 -3.74
CA GLU A 49 -13.33 14.95 -4.81
C GLU A 49 -14.25 13.88 -5.41
N VAL A 50 -15.31 13.53 -4.70
CA VAL A 50 -16.26 12.47 -5.11
C VAL A 50 -17.32 12.95 -6.11
N ALA A 51 -17.42 14.26 -6.32
CA ALA A 51 -18.43 14.88 -7.15
C ALA A 51 -17.91 16.12 -7.88
N TRP A 52 -18.47 16.35 -9.06
CA TRP A 52 -18.30 17.56 -9.84
C TRP A 52 -19.66 18.24 -10.00
N SER A 53 -19.65 19.58 -10.06
CA SER A 53 -20.86 20.35 -10.30
C SER A 53 -20.61 21.57 -11.17
N CYS A 54 -21.59 21.92 -11.99
CA CYS A 54 -21.59 23.15 -12.77
C CYS A 54 -22.93 23.87 -12.69
N TYR A 55 -22.88 25.19 -12.64
CA TYR A 55 -24.06 26.04 -12.72
C TYR A 55 -24.45 26.30 -14.18
N VAL A 56 -25.70 25.99 -14.50
CA VAL A 56 -26.35 26.36 -15.76
C VAL A 56 -27.23 27.59 -15.50
N PRO A 57 -26.92 28.76 -16.08
CA PRO A 57 -27.73 29.96 -15.98
C PRO A 57 -29.15 29.74 -16.48
N LEU A 58 -30.11 30.34 -15.80
CA LEU A 58 -31.53 30.15 -16.10
C LEU A 58 -31.90 30.77 -17.46
N GLU A 59 -31.20 31.82 -17.86
CA GLU A 59 -31.35 32.50 -19.15
C GLU A 59 -31.13 31.55 -20.32
N LYS A 60 -30.12 30.67 -20.21
CA LYS A 60 -29.84 29.62 -21.20
C LYS A 60 -30.95 28.57 -21.28
N LEU A 61 -31.69 28.38 -20.18
CA LEU A 61 -32.81 27.43 -20.14
C LEU A 61 -34.09 28.05 -20.74
N HIS A 62 -34.24 29.37 -20.65
CA HIS A 62 -35.37 30.11 -21.24
C HIS A 62 -35.20 30.43 -22.73
N GLU A 63 -34.06 30.06 -23.34
CA GLU A 63 -33.90 30.14 -24.78
C GLU A 63 -34.99 29.33 -25.49
N LYS A 64 -35.52 29.92 -26.58
CA LYS A 64 -36.66 29.37 -27.32
C LYS A 64 -36.35 27.96 -27.81
N GLY A 65 -37.07 26.97 -27.29
CA GLY A 65 -36.93 25.56 -27.66
C GLY A 65 -36.16 24.68 -26.67
N VAL A 66 -35.60 25.25 -25.59
CA VAL A 66 -34.92 24.50 -24.51
C VAL A 66 -35.91 24.02 -23.45
N LEU A 67 -36.74 24.92 -22.92
CA LEU A 67 -37.82 24.61 -21.98
C LEU A 67 -39.17 24.72 -22.70
N GLU A 68 -39.84 23.58 -22.90
CA GLU A 68 -41.19 23.57 -23.45
C GLU A 68 -42.11 22.78 -22.50
N LYS A 69 -43.23 23.39 -22.09
CA LYS A 69 -44.12 22.88 -21.02
C LYS A 69 -43.38 22.64 -19.70
N ASN A 70 -42.38 23.47 -19.39
CA ASN A 70 -41.53 23.36 -18.20
C ASN A 70 -40.77 22.02 -18.10
N LYS A 71 -40.54 21.34 -19.23
CA LYS A 71 -39.74 20.12 -19.30
C LYS A 71 -38.41 20.41 -19.99
N LEU A 72 -37.32 19.94 -19.37
CA LEU A 72 -35.97 19.98 -19.91
C LEU A 72 -35.50 18.55 -20.14
N THR A 73 -34.94 18.27 -21.32
CA THR A 73 -34.35 16.97 -21.65
C THR A 73 -32.83 17.08 -21.68
N LEU A 74 -32.16 16.26 -20.87
CA LEU A 74 -30.70 16.19 -20.79
C LEU A 74 -30.25 14.79 -21.15
N LYS A 75 -29.27 14.69 -22.05
CA LYS A 75 -28.53 13.46 -22.31
C LYS A 75 -27.15 13.60 -21.67
N VAL A 76 -26.84 12.70 -20.75
CA VAL A 76 -25.52 12.61 -20.13
C VAL A 76 -24.75 11.47 -20.76
N GLN A 77 -23.53 11.74 -21.23
CA GLN A 77 -22.61 10.71 -21.71
C GLN A 77 -21.45 10.67 -20.73
N VAL A 78 -21.16 9.50 -20.19
CA VAL A 78 -20.07 9.30 -19.25
C VAL A 78 -19.20 8.17 -19.77
N GLU A 79 -17.90 8.42 -19.83
CA GLU A 79 -16.89 7.45 -20.20
C GLU A 79 -15.82 7.46 -19.12
N VAL A 80 -15.59 6.30 -18.51
CA VAL A 80 -14.49 6.13 -17.57
C VAL A 80 -13.23 5.86 -18.40
N VAL A 81 -12.28 6.79 -18.35
CA VAL A 81 -11.06 6.75 -19.15
C VAL A 81 -9.99 5.91 -18.46
N GLU A 82 -9.88 6.04 -17.14
CA GLU A 82 -8.83 5.39 -16.36
C GLU A 82 -9.28 5.23 -14.91
N VAL A 83 -9.08 4.05 -14.33
CA VAL A 83 -9.05 3.89 -12.87
C VAL A 83 -7.57 4.01 -12.50
N VAL A 84 -7.19 5.16 -11.94
CA VAL A 84 -5.83 5.41 -11.49
C VAL A 84 -5.68 4.65 -10.18
N ASP A 85 -4.97 3.53 -10.28
CA ASP A 85 -4.50 2.77 -9.14
C ASP A 85 -3.17 3.38 -8.70
N GLU A 86 -3.15 4.07 -7.55
CA GLU A 86 -1.90 4.63 -6.98
C GLU A 86 -0.84 3.54 -6.77
N GLU A 87 -1.22 2.27 -6.67
CA GLU A 87 -0.28 1.15 -6.63
C GLU A 87 0.59 1.04 -7.88
N ASN A 88 0.14 1.52 -9.05
CA ASN A 88 0.83 1.31 -10.32
C ASN A 88 1.43 2.57 -10.95
N GLU A 89 1.24 3.74 -10.35
CA GLU A 89 1.84 5.00 -10.83
C GLU A 89 3.35 4.99 -10.57
N LYS A 90 4.17 5.00 -11.62
CA LYS A 90 5.64 5.08 -11.50
C LYS A 90 6.07 6.54 -11.42
N LEU A 91 6.68 6.91 -10.29
CA LEU A 91 7.29 8.21 -10.09
C LEU A 91 8.81 8.12 -10.27
N GLU A 92 9.38 9.15 -10.89
CA GLU A 92 10.82 9.30 -10.99
C GLU A 92 11.36 9.95 -9.71
N PHE A 93 12.14 9.18 -8.95
CA PHE A 93 12.79 9.61 -7.73
C PHE A 93 14.22 10.10 -8.02
N ASP A 94 14.51 11.35 -7.65
CA ASP A 94 15.82 12.02 -7.77
C ASP A 94 16.44 11.99 -9.19
N GLY A 95 15.61 11.88 -10.24
CA GLY A 95 16.06 11.78 -11.65
C GLY A 95 16.90 10.53 -11.95
N ARG A 96 16.79 9.50 -11.10
CA ARG A 96 17.72 8.36 -11.07
C ARG A 96 17.03 7.01 -11.08
N VAL A 97 15.84 6.90 -10.47
CA VAL A 97 15.14 5.62 -10.30
C VAL A 97 13.65 5.85 -10.52
N GLN A 98 13.00 4.98 -11.29
CA GLN A 98 11.54 4.93 -11.33
C GLN A 98 11.04 3.88 -10.35
N VAL A 99 10.16 4.27 -9.43
CA VAL A 99 9.51 3.37 -8.47
C VAL A 99 8.02 3.67 -8.39
N LEU A 100 7.24 2.72 -7.90
CA LEU A 100 5.81 2.95 -7.68
C LEU A 100 5.62 4.07 -6.65
N ALA A 101 4.57 4.89 -6.81
CA ALA A 101 4.25 5.99 -5.92
C ALA A 101 4.09 5.49 -4.47
N SER A 102 3.49 4.32 -4.31
CA SER A 102 3.36 3.58 -3.04
C SER A 102 4.71 3.22 -2.40
N GLN A 103 5.78 3.08 -3.19
CA GLN A 103 7.10 2.64 -2.74
C GLN A 103 8.08 3.80 -2.45
N VAL A 104 7.72 5.05 -2.80
CA VAL A 104 8.61 6.21 -2.66
C VAL A 104 9.13 6.38 -1.22
N TYR A 105 8.25 6.22 -0.22
CA TYR A 105 8.65 6.34 1.18
C TYR A 105 9.65 5.26 1.60
N SER A 106 9.41 4.01 1.18
CA SER A 106 10.31 2.87 1.45
C SER A 106 11.71 3.10 0.86
N VAL A 107 11.79 3.69 -0.34
CA VAL A 107 13.07 4.06 -0.98
C VAL A 107 13.80 5.16 -0.20
N ILE A 108 13.07 6.20 0.24
CA ILE A 108 13.65 7.28 1.06
C ILE A 108 14.21 6.71 2.36
N GLU A 109 13.41 5.90 3.06
CA GLU A 109 13.81 5.29 4.33
C GLU A 109 15.02 4.37 4.17
N LEU A 110 15.04 3.56 3.11
CA LEU A 110 16.15 2.69 2.75
C LEU A 110 17.44 3.48 2.56
N PHE A 111 17.40 4.56 1.78
CA PHE A 111 18.58 5.40 1.54
C PHE A 111 19.06 6.15 2.78
N MET A 112 18.15 6.55 3.67
CA MET A 112 18.54 7.16 4.94
C MET A 112 19.22 6.16 5.87
N LYS A 113 18.71 4.92 5.97
CA LYS A 113 19.29 3.87 6.81
C LYS A 113 20.56 3.26 6.22
N HIS A 114 20.67 3.24 4.89
CA HIS A 114 21.77 2.61 4.16
C HIS A 114 22.33 3.54 3.05
N PRO A 115 23.08 4.60 3.42
CA PRO A 115 23.61 5.57 2.45
C PRO A 115 24.60 4.98 1.43
N ASP A 116 25.23 3.85 1.76
CA ASP A 116 26.10 3.07 0.88
C ASP A 116 25.34 2.51 -0.34
N ILE A 117 24.10 2.07 -0.13
CA ILE A 117 23.20 1.67 -1.22
C ILE A 117 22.96 2.87 -2.14
N ALA A 118 22.56 4.02 -1.60
CA ALA A 118 22.34 5.23 -2.40
C ALA A 118 23.57 5.63 -3.25
N ARG A 119 24.78 5.43 -2.71
CA ARG A 119 26.04 5.67 -3.40
C ARG A 119 26.29 4.68 -4.55
N SER A 120 25.96 3.40 -4.38
CA SER A 120 26.09 2.35 -5.41
C SER A 120 25.19 2.59 -6.64
N PHE A 121 24.08 3.33 -6.46
CA PHE A 121 23.19 3.73 -7.54
C PHE A 121 23.69 4.96 -8.31
N ARG A 122 24.81 5.60 -7.94
CA ARG A 122 25.30 6.82 -8.60
C ARG A 122 25.86 6.60 -10.02
N PRO A 123 26.71 5.58 -10.32
CA PRO A 123 27.39 5.46 -11.62
C PRO A 123 26.66 4.65 -12.73
N ARG A 124 25.46 4.09 -12.52
CA ARG A 124 24.80 3.19 -13.50
C ARG A 124 23.90 3.89 -14.53
N LYS A 125 23.49 3.18 -15.59
CA LYS A 125 22.43 3.60 -16.53
C LYS A 125 21.05 3.54 -15.85
N HIS A 126 20.15 4.48 -16.17
CA HIS A 126 18.84 4.65 -15.53
C HIS A 126 17.99 3.36 -15.49
N LEU A 127 17.91 2.63 -16.60
CA LEU A 127 17.11 1.39 -16.69
C LEU A 127 17.58 0.29 -15.73
N VAL A 128 18.90 0.15 -15.54
CA VAL A 128 19.50 -0.83 -14.61
C VAL A 128 19.24 -0.43 -13.16
N LYS A 129 19.18 0.88 -12.87
CA LYS A 129 18.84 1.37 -11.53
C LYS A 129 17.39 1.05 -11.17
N THR A 130 16.46 1.26 -12.09
CA THR A 130 15.04 0.94 -11.86
C THR A 130 14.84 -0.55 -11.58
N ALA A 131 15.45 -1.43 -12.38
CA ALA A 131 15.37 -2.88 -12.14
C ALA A 131 15.95 -3.27 -10.76
N CYS A 132 17.20 -2.90 -10.48
CA CYS A 132 17.83 -3.19 -9.18
C CYS A 132 17.04 -2.64 -7.99
N MET A 133 16.39 -1.47 -8.11
CA MET A 133 15.61 -0.93 -7.00
C MET A 133 14.36 -1.78 -6.73
N ASN A 134 13.65 -2.19 -7.77
CA ASN A 134 12.45 -3.01 -7.61
C ASN A 134 12.81 -4.38 -7.00
N ASP A 135 13.91 -4.98 -7.43
CA ASP A 135 14.40 -6.26 -6.89
C ASP A 135 14.79 -6.11 -5.41
N LEU A 136 15.45 -5.00 -5.06
CA LEU A 136 15.85 -4.69 -3.68
C LEU A 136 14.64 -4.44 -2.75
N LEU A 137 13.62 -3.71 -3.24
CA LEU A 137 12.39 -3.47 -2.48
C LEU A 137 11.61 -4.77 -2.26
N SER A 138 11.47 -5.58 -3.32
CA SER A 138 10.87 -6.92 -3.26
C SER A 138 11.60 -7.80 -2.23
N PHE A 139 12.94 -7.77 -2.23
CA PHE A 139 13.74 -8.51 -1.27
C PHE A 139 13.50 -8.06 0.18
N ILE A 140 13.43 -6.74 0.44
CA ILE A 140 13.14 -6.21 1.78
C ILE A 140 11.74 -6.62 2.25
N GLU A 141 10.74 -6.56 1.38
CA GLU A 141 9.39 -7.04 1.67
C GLU A 141 9.40 -8.52 2.05
N ILE A 142 10.16 -9.34 1.32
CA ILE A 142 10.28 -10.77 1.60
C ILE A 142 10.99 -11.03 2.94
N LEU A 143 12.07 -10.30 3.25
CA LEU A 143 12.78 -10.43 4.53
C LEU A 143 11.93 -10.03 5.74
N ASN A 144 10.93 -9.17 5.54
CA ASN A 144 9.99 -8.79 6.60
C ASN A 144 8.90 -9.85 6.83
N LYS A 145 8.78 -10.86 5.97
CA LYS A 145 7.85 -11.97 6.18
C LYS A 145 8.38 -12.90 7.28
N PRO A 146 7.48 -13.59 8.02
CA PRO A 146 7.89 -14.58 9.00
C PRO A 146 8.70 -15.73 8.35
N PRO A 147 9.75 -16.27 9.01
CA PRO A 147 10.65 -17.27 8.41
C PRO A 147 9.94 -18.53 7.88
N TYR A 148 8.83 -18.91 8.52
CA TYR A 148 8.02 -20.08 8.19
C TYR A 148 7.06 -19.87 7.01
N SER A 149 6.98 -18.65 6.46
CA SER A 149 6.11 -18.31 5.34
C SER A 149 6.82 -18.35 3.97
N LEU A 150 8.14 -18.57 3.96
CA LEU A 150 8.94 -18.56 2.74
C LEU A 150 9.04 -19.96 2.13
N SER A 151 8.66 -20.08 0.86
CA SER A 151 8.84 -21.30 0.07
C SER A 151 10.29 -21.46 -0.42
N GLN A 152 10.70 -22.68 -0.74
CA GLN A 152 12.01 -22.95 -1.34
C GLN A 152 12.21 -22.19 -2.66
N THR A 153 11.14 -21.98 -3.43
CA THR A 153 11.17 -21.22 -4.68
C THR A 153 11.44 -19.74 -4.43
N GLU A 154 10.79 -19.13 -3.43
CA GLU A 154 11.06 -17.75 -3.03
C GLU A 154 12.51 -17.58 -2.56
N LEU A 155 13.05 -18.53 -1.79
CA LEU A 155 14.45 -18.51 -1.35
C LEU A 155 15.44 -18.60 -2.53
N ASN A 156 15.14 -19.42 -3.54
CA ASN A 156 16.00 -19.53 -4.73
C ASN A 156 15.95 -18.26 -5.58
N ASN A 157 14.78 -17.63 -5.70
CA ASN A 157 14.64 -16.36 -6.41
C ASN A 157 15.44 -15.26 -5.70
N ILE A 158 15.32 -15.16 -4.38
CA ILE A 158 16.10 -14.24 -3.55
C ILE A 158 17.60 -14.40 -3.80
N LEU A 159 18.10 -15.64 -3.80
CA LEU A 159 19.52 -15.90 -4.01
C LEU A 159 19.99 -15.45 -5.39
N ARG A 160 19.19 -15.66 -6.44
CA ARG A 160 19.48 -15.17 -7.78
C ARG A 160 19.51 -13.64 -7.79
N ASP A 161 18.51 -12.98 -7.21
CA ASP A 161 18.40 -11.53 -7.21
C ASP A 161 19.57 -10.89 -6.43
N LEU A 162 20.02 -11.50 -5.32
CA LEU A 162 21.22 -11.07 -4.60
C LEU A 162 22.51 -11.20 -5.43
N ILE A 163 22.65 -12.26 -6.22
CA ILE A 163 23.78 -12.41 -7.14
C ILE A 163 23.75 -11.30 -8.18
N GLU A 164 22.60 -11.03 -8.79
CA GLU A 164 22.45 -9.96 -9.79
C GLU A 164 22.76 -8.57 -9.21
N LEU A 165 22.31 -8.28 -7.98
CA LEU A 165 22.62 -7.03 -7.28
C LEU A 165 24.13 -6.90 -6.99
N ALA A 166 24.78 -7.99 -6.59
CA ALA A 166 26.23 -8.03 -6.36
C ALA A 166 27.03 -7.85 -7.66
N GLU A 167 26.64 -8.53 -8.74
CA GLU A 167 27.24 -8.40 -10.08
C GLU A 167 27.09 -6.99 -10.64
N ALA A 168 25.98 -6.33 -10.34
CA ALA A 168 25.80 -4.94 -10.71
C ALA A 168 26.75 -4.00 -9.92
N GLY A 169 27.32 -4.47 -8.80
CA GLY A 169 28.24 -3.74 -7.93
C GLY A 169 27.56 -3.07 -6.73
N ILE A 170 26.42 -3.59 -6.26
CA ILE A 170 25.80 -3.17 -4.99
C ILE A 170 26.52 -3.89 -3.86
N THR A 171 26.95 -3.15 -2.84
CA THR A 171 27.52 -3.73 -1.64
C THR A 171 26.41 -4.35 -0.79
N LEU A 172 26.55 -5.63 -0.45
CA LEU A 172 25.55 -6.40 0.32
C LEU A 172 25.95 -6.61 1.79
N ASP A 173 26.93 -5.86 2.29
CA ASP A 173 27.45 -6.03 3.66
C ASP A 173 26.39 -5.69 4.73
N TRP A 174 25.48 -4.78 4.42
CA TRP A 174 24.35 -4.47 5.30
C TRP A 174 23.39 -5.66 5.45
N ILE A 175 23.25 -6.53 4.45
CA ILE A 175 22.43 -7.75 4.53
C ILE A 175 23.07 -8.75 5.48
N LYS A 176 24.39 -8.95 5.35
CA LYS A 176 25.15 -9.82 6.26
C LYS A 176 25.02 -9.33 7.70
N LYS A 177 25.26 -8.03 7.93
CA LYS A 177 25.08 -7.43 9.25
C LYS A 177 23.65 -7.62 9.77
N LYS A 178 22.64 -7.47 8.92
CA LYS A 178 21.24 -7.63 9.32
C LYS A 178 20.89 -9.06 9.70
N HIS A 179 21.41 -10.02 8.94
CA HIS A 179 21.30 -11.44 9.25
C HIS A 179 21.92 -11.74 10.62
N ASP A 180 23.12 -11.23 10.90
CA ASP A 180 23.80 -11.43 12.18
C ASP A 180 23.01 -10.81 13.35
N GLU A 181 22.47 -9.59 13.16
CA GLU A 181 21.59 -8.92 14.14
C GLU A 181 20.29 -9.70 14.42
N ILE A 182 19.75 -10.40 13.42
CA ILE A 182 18.55 -11.24 13.58
C ILE A 182 18.93 -12.51 14.35
N GLN A 183 20.02 -13.17 13.97
CA GLN A 183 20.50 -14.37 14.68
C GLN A 183 20.82 -14.09 16.14
N GLU A 184 21.46 -12.97 16.44
CA GLU A 184 21.77 -12.58 17.81
C GLU A 184 20.49 -12.35 18.64
N ARG A 185 19.48 -11.69 18.06
CA ARG A 185 18.17 -11.50 18.71
C ARG A 185 17.45 -12.82 18.98
N GLU A 186 17.45 -13.75 18.03
CA GLU A 186 16.85 -15.07 18.23
C GLU A 186 17.55 -15.86 19.35
N ILE A 187 18.88 -15.78 19.43
CA ILE A 187 19.66 -16.42 20.49
C ILE A 187 19.30 -15.82 21.85
N GLN A 188 19.25 -14.50 21.96
CA GLN A 188 18.88 -13.79 23.21
C GLN A 188 17.46 -14.13 23.65
N GLU A 189 16.52 -14.20 22.72
CA GLU A 189 15.12 -14.55 23.00
C GLU A 189 15.00 -16.01 23.48
N ARG A 190 15.69 -16.95 22.83
CA ARG A 190 15.73 -18.35 23.27
C ARG A 190 16.29 -18.48 24.68
N GLU A 191 17.37 -17.76 24.99
CA GLU A 191 18.00 -17.84 26.30
C GLU A 191 17.13 -17.22 27.39
N SER A 192 16.48 -16.10 27.10
CA SER A 192 15.49 -15.48 27.99
C SER A 192 14.31 -16.41 28.27
N ASN A 193 13.78 -17.07 27.23
CA ASN A 193 12.70 -18.04 27.35
C ASN A 193 13.11 -19.25 28.21
N LYS A 194 14.34 -19.75 28.06
CA LYS A 194 14.87 -20.83 28.92
C LYS A 194 14.93 -20.41 30.39
N ILE A 195 15.41 -19.20 30.68
CA ILE A 195 15.51 -18.68 32.06
C ILE A 195 14.11 -18.59 32.68
N MET A 196 13.14 -18.00 31.97
CA MET A 196 11.76 -17.87 32.42
C MET A 196 11.12 -19.24 32.71
N ILE A 197 11.31 -20.23 31.83
CA ILE A 197 10.83 -21.60 32.05
C ILE A 197 11.49 -22.23 33.29
N ALA A 198 12.78 -22.01 33.51
CA ALA A 198 13.49 -22.52 34.67
C ALA A 198 12.97 -21.93 35.99
N GLU A 199 12.65 -20.64 36.02
CA GLU A 199 12.05 -19.96 37.19
C GLU A 199 10.64 -20.47 37.49
N LEU A 200 9.78 -20.59 36.47
CA LEU A 200 8.45 -21.17 36.61
C LEU A 200 8.50 -22.61 37.16
N ASN A 201 9.45 -23.42 36.67
CA ASN A 201 9.68 -24.78 37.15
C ASN A 201 10.18 -24.84 38.60
N LYS A 202 10.97 -23.85 39.05
CA LYS A 202 11.36 -23.72 40.47
C LYS A 202 10.16 -23.37 41.35
N GLY A 203 9.33 -22.41 40.92
CA GLY A 203 8.13 -22.00 41.65
C GLY A 203 7.13 -23.15 41.82
N THR A 204 6.84 -23.89 40.75
CA THR A 204 5.96 -25.07 40.80
C THR A 204 6.50 -26.17 41.71
N LYS A 205 7.82 -26.43 41.71
CA LYS A 205 8.47 -27.37 42.65
C LYS A 205 8.35 -26.93 44.11
N ALA A 206 8.45 -25.63 44.39
CA ALA A 206 8.27 -25.10 45.74
C ALA A 206 6.83 -25.29 46.21
N ILE A 207 5.84 -24.93 45.39
CA ILE A 207 4.41 -25.09 45.71
C ILE A 207 4.06 -26.57 45.95
N THR A 208 4.54 -27.48 45.10
CA THR A 208 4.28 -28.93 45.28
C THR A 208 4.93 -29.49 46.54
N ARG A 209 6.10 -28.98 46.94
CA ARG A 209 6.72 -29.33 48.22
C ARG A 209 5.89 -28.82 49.40
N ASP A 210 5.50 -27.56 49.39
CA ASP A 210 4.73 -26.95 50.48
C ASP A 210 3.37 -27.63 50.66
N ALA A 211 2.68 -27.94 49.55
CA ALA A 211 1.43 -28.70 49.58
C ALA A 211 1.62 -30.12 50.15
N ARG A 212 2.73 -30.78 49.81
CA ARG A 212 3.08 -32.11 50.35
C ARG A 212 3.35 -32.05 51.86
N ASP A 213 4.09 -31.04 52.31
CA ASP A 213 4.42 -30.87 53.73
C ASP A 213 3.19 -30.50 54.56
N TRP A 214 2.30 -29.66 54.02
CA TRP A 214 0.99 -29.39 54.62
C TRP A 214 0.14 -30.66 54.75
N LEU A 215 0.00 -31.46 53.68
CA LEU A 215 -0.74 -32.72 53.72
C LEU A 215 -0.20 -33.69 54.78
N LYS A 216 1.13 -33.79 54.89
CA LYS A 216 1.75 -34.61 55.96
C LYS A 216 1.36 -34.09 57.34
N GLY A 217 1.43 -32.79 57.59
CA GLY A 217 1.04 -32.19 58.88
C GLY A 217 -0.41 -32.46 59.26
N VAL A 218 -1.33 -32.30 58.30
CA VAL A 218 -2.76 -32.59 58.51
C VAL A 218 -2.99 -34.05 58.87
N VAL A 219 -2.41 -35.00 58.12
CA VAL A 219 -2.58 -36.45 58.37
C VAL A 219 -2.05 -36.88 59.75
N HIS A 220 -0.99 -36.23 60.26
CA HIS A 220 -0.45 -36.55 61.60
C HIS A 220 -1.30 -35.96 62.74
N SER A 221 -2.13 -34.94 62.48
CA SER A 221 -3.02 -34.33 63.48
C SER A 221 -4.36 -35.06 63.68
N TRP A 222 -4.61 -36.14 62.93
CA TRP A 222 -5.87 -36.90 62.93
C TRP A 222 -5.73 -38.29 63.62
N LYS A 223 -4.60 -38.54 64.28
CA LYS A 223 -4.36 -39.69 65.16
C LYS A 223 -4.27 -39.23 66.61
#